data_AF-A0A1A8SDM0-F1
#
_entry.id   AF-A0A1A8SDM0-F1
#
_cell.length_a   1.000
_cell.length_b   1.000
_cell.length_c   1.000
_cell.angle_alpha   90.00
_cell.angle_beta   90.00
_cell.angle_gamma   90.00
#
_symmetry.space_group_name_H-M   'P 1'
#
loop_
_entity.id
_entity.type
_entity.pdbx_description
1 polymer ?
#
loop_
_entity_poly.entity_id
_entity_poly.type
_entity_poly.pdbx_seq_one_letter_code
_entity_poly.pdbx_strand_id
1 'polypeptide(L)'
;NAERFILPSRPSSVQALIDEIKTRLKLTFDFRLQFEDPDFDHALCNLVEMEHLPSTASVKVIRLVELDLISTSTSETSLLNDITDAISPERISRWPEVFIVPKFSYEVEHVLKEGNAAFEKDGKLIRLPRDQKHNILEVMGEENF
;
A
#
# COMPACT_ATOMS: atom_id res chain seq x y z
N ASN A 1 16.79 -15.19 -11.55
CA ASN A 1 17.13 -15.51 -12.96
C ASN A 1 16.56 -14.43 -13.85
N ALA A 2 17.36 -13.90 -14.78
CA ALA A 2 16.88 -12.97 -15.80
C ALA A 2 16.73 -13.73 -17.11
N GLU A 3 15.59 -13.58 -17.79
CA GLU A 3 15.30 -14.26 -19.05
C GLU A 3 14.94 -13.21 -20.11
N ARG A 4 15.55 -13.35 -21.30
CA ARG A 4 15.31 -12.45 -22.43
C ARG A 4 14.34 -13.12 -23.39
N PHE A 5 13.24 -12.43 -23.69
CA PHE A 5 12.25 -12.86 -24.67
C PHE A 5 12.15 -11.84 -25.81
N ILE A 6 11.86 -12.33 -27.01
CA ILE A 6 11.58 -11.50 -28.19
C ILE A 6 10.11 -11.67 -28.50
N LEU A 7 9.36 -10.58 -28.40
CA LEU A 7 7.95 -10.55 -28.76
C LEU A 7 7.81 -10.42 -30.28
N PRO A 8 6.88 -11.15 -30.92
CA PRO A 8 6.66 -11.08 -32.36
C PRO A 8 6.18 -9.69 -32.81
N SER A 9 5.51 -8.96 -31.93
CA SER A 9 5.05 -7.59 -32.13
C SER A 9 5.00 -6.85 -30.78
N ARG A 10 4.92 -5.51 -30.83
CA ARG A 10 4.73 -4.69 -29.62
C ARG A 10 3.32 -4.95 -29.07
N PRO A 11 3.16 -5.30 -27.78
CA PRO A 11 1.84 -5.45 -27.17
C PRO A 11 1.04 -4.16 -27.27
N SER A 12 -0.27 -4.30 -27.48
CA SER A 12 -1.19 -3.16 -27.57
C SER A 12 -1.50 -2.52 -26.21
N SER A 13 -1.30 -3.26 -25.10
CA SER A 13 -1.52 -2.77 -23.74
C SER A 13 -0.60 -3.47 -22.73
N VAL A 14 -0.49 -2.91 -21.53
CA VAL A 14 0.27 -3.53 -20.42
C VAL A 14 -0.31 -4.89 -20.06
N GLN A 15 -1.65 -5.04 -20.10
CA GLN A 15 -2.29 -6.33 -19.83
C GLN A 15 -1.91 -7.38 -20.89
N ALA A 16 -1.90 -7.01 -22.17
CA ALA A 16 -1.47 -7.92 -23.23
C ALA A 16 -0.01 -8.37 -23.06
N LEU A 17 0.87 -7.48 -22.57
CA LEU A 17 2.24 -7.83 -22.20
C LEU A 17 2.29 -8.80 -21.01
N ILE A 18 1.49 -8.56 -19.97
CA ILE A 18 1.37 -9.45 -18.81
C ILE A 18 0.91 -10.85 -19.24
N ASP A 19 -0.10 -10.95 -20.11
CA ASP A 19 -0.65 -12.22 -20.57
C ASP A 19 0.34 -13.03 -21.42
N GLU A 20 1.13 -12.36 -22.27
CA GLU A 20 2.21 -12.99 -23.04
C GLU A 20 3.32 -13.49 -22.11
N ILE A 21 3.72 -12.68 -21.11
CA ILE A 21 4.72 -13.09 -20.10
C ILE A 21 4.20 -14.28 -19.28
N LYS A 22 2.94 -14.26 -18.83
CA LYS A 22 2.29 -15.37 -18.13
C LYS A 22 2.35 -16.65 -18.95
N THR A 23 2.01 -16.57 -20.22
CA THR A 23 1.96 -17.71 -21.13
C THR A 23 3.36 -18.27 -21.41
N ARG A 24 4.34 -17.40 -21.67
CA ARG A 24 5.73 -17.79 -21.99
C ARG A 24 6.45 -18.40 -20.81
N LEU A 25 6.37 -17.75 -19.65
CA LEU A 25 7.05 -18.18 -18.42
C LEU A 25 6.20 -19.18 -17.61
N LYS A 26 5.01 -19.53 -18.10
CA LYS A 26 4.04 -20.43 -17.45
C LYS A 26 3.74 -19.99 -16.00
N LEU A 27 3.58 -18.69 -15.79
CA LEU A 27 3.26 -18.12 -14.49
C LEU A 27 1.77 -18.28 -14.22
N THR A 28 1.44 -18.85 -13.07
CA THR A 28 0.05 -19.09 -12.63
C THR A 28 -0.49 -18.01 -11.70
N PHE A 29 0.32 -17.01 -11.36
CA PHE A 29 0.00 -15.94 -10.42
C PHE A 29 -0.14 -14.59 -11.12
N ASP A 30 -0.84 -13.66 -10.47
CA ASP A 30 -0.92 -12.27 -10.90
C ASP A 30 0.33 -11.49 -10.52
N PHE A 31 0.70 -10.51 -11.34
CA PHE A 31 1.87 -9.67 -11.14
C PHE A 31 1.74 -8.36 -11.87
N ARG A 32 2.53 -7.37 -11.41
CA ARG A 32 2.74 -6.09 -12.06
C ARG A 32 4.15 -6.06 -12.60
N LEU A 33 4.37 -5.19 -13.57
CA LEU A 33 5.66 -4.97 -14.17
C LEU A 33 6.24 -3.65 -13.64
N GLN A 34 7.52 -3.66 -13.34
CA GLN A 34 8.30 -2.46 -13.09
C GLN A 34 9.39 -2.31 -14.15
N PHE A 35 9.70 -1.08 -14.53
CA PHE A 35 10.77 -0.76 -15.46
C PHE A 35 11.66 0.32 -14.87
N GLU A 36 12.88 0.41 -15.37
CA GLU A 36 13.80 1.49 -15.03
C GLU A 36 13.41 2.74 -15.82
N ASP A 37 13.01 3.80 -15.12
CA ASP A 37 12.57 5.05 -15.75
C ASP A 37 13.75 6.04 -15.85
N PRO A 38 14.24 6.35 -17.07
CA PRO A 38 15.34 7.29 -17.26
C PRO A 38 15.00 8.71 -16.82
N ASP A 39 13.72 9.09 -16.84
CA ASP A 39 13.26 10.42 -16.43
C ASP A 39 13.18 10.53 -14.90
N PHE A 40 13.28 9.39 -14.18
CA PHE A 40 13.21 9.31 -12.73
C PHE A 40 14.48 8.69 -12.11
N ASP A 41 15.65 9.19 -12.53
CA ASP A 41 16.97 8.79 -12.01
C ASP A 41 17.17 7.26 -11.99
N HIS A 42 16.71 6.59 -13.05
CA HIS A 42 16.82 5.14 -13.19
C HIS A 42 16.14 4.35 -12.05
N ALA A 43 15.13 4.95 -11.39
CA ALA A 43 14.36 4.25 -10.37
C ALA A 43 13.39 3.24 -11.01
N LEU A 44 13.06 2.20 -10.24
CA LEU A 44 12.08 1.19 -10.64
C LEU A 44 10.66 1.74 -10.47
N CYS A 45 10.02 2.06 -11.59
CA CYS A 45 8.67 2.60 -11.66
C CYS A 45 7.67 1.52 -12.10
N ASN A 46 6.42 1.62 -11.66
CA ASN A 46 5.35 0.72 -12.11
C ASN A 46 5.00 1.02 -13.57
N LEU A 47 4.94 -0.03 -14.38
CA LEU A 47 4.49 0.08 -15.76
C LEU A 47 2.98 0.17 -15.81
N VAL A 48 2.46 1.37 -16.07
CA VAL A 48 1.02 1.63 -16.22
C VAL A 48 0.58 1.77 -17.67
N GLU A 49 1.49 2.22 -18.55
CA GLU A 49 1.22 2.43 -19.96
C GLU A 49 2.38 1.97 -20.82
N MET A 50 2.08 1.48 -22.02
CA MET A 50 3.08 0.95 -22.92
C MET A 50 3.98 2.03 -23.51
N GLU A 51 3.59 3.30 -23.53
CA GLU A 51 4.37 4.41 -24.10
C GLU A 51 5.67 4.69 -23.34
N HIS A 52 5.67 4.49 -22.02
CA HIS A 52 6.86 4.62 -21.17
C HIS A 52 7.91 3.53 -21.42
N LEU A 53 7.54 2.45 -22.11
CA LEU A 53 8.48 1.38 -22.45
C LEU A 53 9.18 1.66 -23.79
N PRO A 54 10.53 1.70 -23.82
CA PRO A 54 11.27 1.73 -25.07
C PRO A 54 11.12 0.41 -25.84
N SER A 55 11.59 0.37 -27.09
CA SER A 55 11.52 -0.82 -27.95
C SER A 55 12.26 -2.03 -27.40
N THR A 56 13.27 -1.80 -26.56
CA THR A 56 13.99 -2.82 -25.80
C THR A 56 14.11 -2.33 -24.37
N ALA A 57 13.55 -3.10 -23.43
CA ALA A 57 13.55 -2.75 -22.01
C ALA A 57 13.70 -3.99 -21.13
N SER A 58 14.27 -3.79 -19.95
CA SER A 58 14.26 -4.79 -18.88
C SER A 58 13.07 -4.50 -17.97
N VAL A 59 12.17 -5.47 -17.84
CA VAL A 59 11.04 -5.38 -16.90
C VAL A 59 11.22 -6.35 -15.75
N LYS A 60 10.91 -5.89 -14.55
CA LYS A 60 10.91 -6.68 -13.33
C LYS A 60 9.49 -7.13 -13.02
N VAL A 61 9.31 -8.44 -12.90
CA VAL A 61 8.04 -9.05 -12.50
C VAL A 61 7.92 -8.97 -10.98
N ILE A 62 6.92 -8.23 -10.52
CA ILE A 62 6.58 -8.12 -9.10
C ILE A 62 5.27 -8.86 -8.89
N ARG A 63 5.33 -10.00 -8.20
CA ARG A 63 4.14 -10.77 -7.81
C ARG A 63 3.15 -9.85 -7.11
N LEU A 64 1.92 -9.85 -7.58
CA LEU A 64 0.82 -9.25 -6.84
C LEU A 64 0.46 -10.23 -5.74
N VAL A 65 0.52 -9.75 -4.51
CA VAL A 65 -0.15 -10.41 -3.39
C VAL A 65 -1.53 -9.77 -3.24
N GLU A 66 -2.48 -10.45 -2.61
CA GLU A 66 -3.82 -9.88 -2.36
C GLU A 66 -3.75 -8.49 -1.70
N LEU A 67 -2.70 -8.20 -0.92
CA LEU A 67 -2.45 -6.88 -0.33
C LEU A 67 -2.28 -5.75 -1.36
N ASP A 68 -1.80 -6.04 -2.57
CA ASP A 68 -1.68 -5.07 -3.66
C ASP A 68 -3.03 -4.75 -4.33
N LEU A 69 -4.01 -5.66 -4.25
CA LEU A 69 -5.38 -5.46 -4.74
C LEU A 69 -6.21 -4.59 -3.76
N ILE A 70 -5.86 -4.67 -2.47
CA ILE A 70 -6.47 -3.90 -1.37
C ILE A 70 -6.04 -2.42 -1.40
N SER A 71 -4.97 -2.06 -2.14
CA SER A 71 -4.62 -0.65 -2.38
C SER A 71 -5.69 0.13 -3.15
N THR A 72 -6.69 -0.55 -3.72
CA THR A 72 -7.89 0.05 -4.33
C THR A 72 -9.19 -0.21 -3.58
N SER A 73 -9.16 -0.91 -2.44
CA SER A 73 -10.37 -1.20 -1.65
C SER A 73 -10.05 -1.23 -0.16
N THR A 74 -10.37 -0.13 0.53
CA THR A 74 -10.58 -0.10 1.98
C THR A 74 -11.51 -1.25 2.39
N SER A 75 -10.98 -2.32 3.00
CA SER A 75 -11.55 -3.08 4.13
C SER A 75 -10.79 -4.41 4.37
N GLU A 76 -9.93 -4.40 5.38
CA GLU A 76 -9.85 -5.35 6.50
C GLU A 76 -9.78 -6.90 6.30
N THR A 77 -8.64 -7.41 6.78
CA THR A 77 -8.40 -8.62 7.62
C THR A 77 -8.19 -10.00 6.99
N SER A 78 -7.10 -10.63 7.49
CA SER A 78 -6.64 -12.02 7.34
C SER A 78 -6.39 -12.46 5.90
N LEU A 79 -5.17 -12.76 5.46
CA LEU A 79 -4.43 -13.98 5.81
C LEU A 79 -2.92 -13.75 5.61
N LEU A 80 -2.15 -13.74 6.69
CA LEU A 80 -0.73 -14.02 6.60
C LEU A 80 -0.55 -15.48 6.95
N ASN A 81 0.13 -16.26 6.10
CA ASN A 81 1.01 -17.33 6.56
C ASN A 81 1.90 -18.01 5.51
N ASP A 82 2.24 -17.39 4.36
CA ASP A 82 3.34 -17.97 3.56
C ASP A 82 4.12 -16.92 2.76
N ILE A 83 5.00 -16.21 3.47
CA ILE A 83 6.01 -15.32 2.86
C ILE A 83 7.38 -15.68 3.45
N THR A 84 8.03 -16.65 2.84
CA THR A 84 9.49 -16.84 2.88
C THR A 84 9.94 -16.62 1.43
N ASP A 85 10.51 -15.47 1.06
CA ASP A 85 11.98 -15.37 0.97
C ASP A 85 12.47 -13.96 0.51
N ALA A 86 11.69 -12.88 0.66
CA ALA A 86 12.13 -11.58 0.13
C ALA A 86 11.76 -10.32 0.94
N ILE A 87 11.27 -10.45 2.17
CA ILE A 87 10.93 -9.30 3.00
C ILE A 87 11.49 -9.55 4.40
N SER A 88 12.42 -8.71 4.88
CA SER A 88 12.81 -8.75 6.28
C SER A 88 11.55 -8.65 7.15
N PRO A 89 11.36 -9.53 8.15
CA PRO A 89 10.15 -9.58 8.97
C PRO A 89 9.85 -8.26 9.69
N GLU A 90 10.86 -7.41 9.89
CA GLU A 90 10.71 -6.09 10.51
C GLU A 90 9.94 -5.05 9.65
N ARG A 91 9.95 -5.17 8.31
CA ARG A 91 9.21 -4.23 7.44
C ARG A 91 7.75 -4.62 7.20
N ILE A 92 7.36 -5.82 7.65
CA ILE A 92 5.97 -6.26 7.77
C ILE A 92 5.55 -6.16 9.25
N SER A 93 6.13 -5.24 10.02
CA SER A 93 5.58 -4.88 11.33
C SER A 93 4.16 -4.35 11.10
N ARG A 94 3.25 -5.30 11.25
CA ARG A 94 1.81 -5.19 11.11
C ARG A 94 1.38 -4.02 11.98
N TRP A 95 0.43 -3.22 11.48
CA TRP A 95 -0.40 -2.43 12.38
C TRP A 95 -0.83 -3.33 13.54
N PRO A 96 -0.73 -2.87 14.79
CA PRO A 96 -1.13 -3.66 15.92
C PRO A 96 -2.60 -4.07 15.73
N GLU A 97 -2.91 -5.34 15.96
CA GLU A 97 -4.28 -5.85 15.90
C GLU A 97 -5.19 -5.11 16.89
N VAL A 98 -4.58 -4.61 17.97
CA VAL A 98 -5.23 -3.76 18.97
C VAL A 98 -4.37 -2.52 19.16
N PHE A 99 -4.88 -1.37 18.72
CA PHE A 99 -4.29 -0.08 19.03
C PHE A 99 -4.83 0.42 20.37
N ILE A 100 -3.96 0.52 21.39
CA ILE A 100 -4.34 1.07 22.68
C ILE A 100 -4.30 2.59 22.57
N VAL A 101 -5.46 3.23 22.67
CA VAL A 101 -5.53 4.69 22.69
C VAL A 101 -4.99 5.19 24.04
N PRO A 102 -3.98 6.06 24.05
CA PRO A 102 -3.41 6.61 25.28
C PRO A 102 -4.44 7.46 26.02
N LYS A 103 -4.22 7.67 27.33
CA LYS A 103 -5.06 8.57 28.12
C LYS A 103 -4.66 10.02 27.86
N PHE A 104 -5.63 10.84 27.52
CA PHE A 104 -5.41 12.27 27.36
C PHE A 104 -5.61 13.03 28.68
N SER A 105 -5.32 14.33 28.67
CA SER A 105 -5.63 15.20 29.80
C SER A 105 -7.14 15.19 30.09
N TYR A 106 -7.52 15.48 31.35
CA TYR A 106 -8.92 15.46 31.78
C TYR A 106 -9.83 16.33 30.88
N GLU A 107 -9.35 17.49 30.47
CA GLU A 107 -10.08 18.41 29.59
C GLU A 107 -10.32 17.80 28.21
N VAL A 108 -9.27 17.24 27.59
CA VAL A 108 -9.37 16.56 26.29
C VAL A 108 -10.34 15.38 26.36
N GLU A 109 -10.19 14.51 27.38
CA GLU A 109 -11.05 13.34 27.58
C GLU A 109 -12.52 13.73 27.73
N HIS A 110 -12.80 14.79 28.49
CA HIS A 110 -14.15 15.30 28.66
C HIS A 110 -14.75 15.73 27.33
N VAL A 111 -14.00 16.54 26.57
CA VAL A 111 -14.42 17.05 25.26
C VAL A 111 -14.63 15.91 24.25
N LEU A 112 -13.72 14.94 24.19
CA LEU A 112 -13.86 13.75 23.34
C LEU A 112 -15.09 12.94 23.71
N LYS A 113 -15.36 12.73 25.01
CA LYS A 113 -16.54 11.99 25.47
C LYS A 113 -17.84 12.69 25.07
N GLU A 114 -17.93 14.01 25.25
CA GLU A 114 -19.10 14.79 24.81
C GLU A 114 -19.26 14.76 23.29
N GLY A 115 -18.17 14.89 22.55
CA GLY A 115 -18.17 14.82 21.09
C GLY A 115 -18.63 13.45 20.57
N ASN A 116 -18.15 12.36 21.16
CA ASN A 116 -18.57 11.00 20.81
C ASN A 116 -20.07 10.83 21.10
N ALA A 117 -20.56 11.28 22.25
CA ALA A 117 -21.99 11.20 22.57
C ALA A 117 -22.87 12.00 21.59
N ALA A 118 -22.42 13.19 21.18
CA ALA A 118 -23.12 14.00 20.19
C ALA A 118 -23.07 13.39 18.78
N PHE A 119 -21.98 12.71 18.43
CA PHE A 119 -21.84 11.99 17.17
C PHE A 119 -22.75 10.76 17.11
N GLU A 120 -22.78 9.94 18.15
CA GLU A 120 -23.67 8.76 18.23
C GLU A 120 -25.15 9.16 18.17
N LYS A 121 -25.50 10.30 18.78
CA LYS A 121 -26.89 10.76 18.83
C LYS A 121 -27.37 11.37 17.51
N ASP A 122 -26.60 12.33 16.99
CA ASP A 122 -27.07 13.24 15.93
C ASP A 122 -26.08 13.32 14.73
N GLY A 123 -25.02 12.49 14.70
CA GLY A 123 -23.96 12.51 13.67
C GLY A 123 -23.07 13.77 13.71
N LYS A 124 -23.16 14.55 14.78
CA LYS A 124 -22.50 15.85 14.90
C LYS A 124 -21.00 15.67 15.12
N LEU A 125 -20.20 16.18 14.19
CA LEU A 125 -18.74 16.16 14.31
C LEU A 125 -18.23 17.10 15.42
N ILE A 126 -17.27 16.60 16.20
CA ILE A 126 -16.55 17.37 17.20
C ILE A 126 -15.60 18.38 16.53
N ARG A 127 -15.53 19.61 17.06
CA ARG A 127 -14.59 20.64 16.59
C ARG A 127 -13.60 20.96 17.70
N LEU A 128 -12.37 20.51 17.52
CA LEU A 128 -11.26 20.79 18.43
C LEU A 128 -10.47 22.03 17.98
N PRO A 129 -10.07 22.93 18.89
CA PRO A 129 -9.13 24.00 18.57
C PRO A 129 -7.74 23.42 18.25
N ARG A 130 -6.88 24.23 17.63
CA ARG A 130 -5.53 23.81 17.20
C ARG A 130 -4.73 23.21 18.36
N ASP A 131 -4.76 23.84 19.52
CA ASP A 131 -3.91 23.46 20.66
C ASP A 131 -4.32 22.10 21.23
N GLN A 132 -5.63 21.82 21.29
CA GLN A 132 -6.15 20.51 21.72
C GLN A 132 -5.78 19.41 20.71
N LYS A 133 -5.84 19.71 19.41
CA LYS A 133 -5.36 18.76 18.38
C LYS A 133 -3.87 18.47 18.52
N HIS A 134 -3.08 19.50 18.79
CA HIS A 134 -1.64 19.36 18.97
C HIS A 134 -1.33 18.47 20.18
N ASN A 135 -1.96 18.74 21.34
CA ASN A 135 -1.77 17.94 22.54
C ASN A 135 -2.19 16.47 22.35
N ILE A 136 -3.28 16.21 21.63
CA ILE A 136 -3.70 14.85 21.28
C ILE A 136 -2.62 14.15 20.44
N LEU A 137 -2.11 14.81 19.38
CA LEU A 137 -1.11 14.23 18.50
C LEU A 137 0.24 14.01 19.20
N GLU A 138 0.61 14.90 20.11
CA GLU A 138 1.80 14.77 20.95
C GLU A 138 1.71 13.50 21.81
N VAL A 139 0.62 13.34 22.57
CA VAL A 139 0.39 12.15 23.41
C VAL A 139 0.34 10.86 22.58
N MET A 140 -0.28 10.89 21.39
CA MET A 140 -0.32 9.76 20.46
C MET A 140 1.04 9.41 19.87
N GLY A 141 1.93 10.39 19.75
CA GLY A 141 3.29 10.22 19.24
C GLY A 141 4.31 9.88 20.32
N GLU A 142 4.00 10.10 21.60
CA GLU A 142 4.85 9.77 22.74
C GLU A 142 4.68 8.32 23.20
N GLU A 143 3.46 7.77 23.15
CA GLU A 143 3.21 6.34 23.38
C GLU A 143 3.62 5.51 22.14
N ASN A 144 4.93 5.37 21.92
CA ASN A 144 5.48 4.40 20.97
C ASN A 144 5.64 3.01 21.64
N PHE A 145 5.23 2.00 20.87
CA PHE A 145 5.35 0.55 21.09
C PHE A 145 6.74 0.07 21.52
#